data_AF-A4BFB9-F1
#
_entry.id   AF-A4BFB9-F1
#
_cell.length_a   1.000
_cell.length_b   1.000
_cell.length_c   1.000
_cell.angle_alpha   90.00
_cell.angle_beta   90.00
_cell.angle_gamma   90.00
#
_symmetry.space_group_name_H-M   'P 1'
#
loop_
_entity.id
_entity.type
_entity.pdbx_description
1 polymer ?
#
loop_
_entity_poly.entity_id
_entity_poly.type
_entity_poly.pdbx_seq_one_letter_code
_entity_poly.pdbx_strand_id
1 'polypeptide(L)'
;MKKILLVSACILIQGCISVSVSPVVSGTILNELGEPLDANVTITNMQLQKSQSVSTDKEGNYSFGKMRIWIFPIFSAILLRSEVAAEAEGYMPESNIIDSRNPATANFNLVAE
;
A
#
# COMPACT_ATOMS: atom_id res chain seq x y z
N MET A 1 -46.42 -18.44 -3.57
CA MET A 1 -45.59 -17.55 -2.73
C MET A 1 -44.15 -18.05 -2.47
N LYS A 2 -43.65 -19.13 -3.11
CA LYS A 2 -42.24 -19.59 -2.95
C LYS A 2 -41.24 -18.94 -3.92
N LYS A 3 -41.70 -18.35 -5.04
CA LYS A 3 -40.81 -17.85 -6.10
C LYS A 3 -40.20 -16.46 -5.81
N ILE A 4 -40.82 -15.67 -4.94
CA ILE A 4 -40.31 -14.33 -4.56
C ILE A 4 -39.13 -14.44 -3.58
N LEU A 5 -39.10 -15.50 -2.76
CA LEU A 5 -38.04 -15.72 -1.78
C LEU A 5 -36.70 -16.10 -2.43
N LEU A 6 -36.74 -16.71 -3.62
CA LEU A 6 -35.54 -17.10 -4.36
C LEU A 6 -34.86 -15.89 -5.05
N VAL A 7 -35.64 -14.91 -5.52
CA VAL A 7 -35.10 -13.71 -6.18
C VAL A 7 -34.46 -12.76 -5.17
N SER A 8 -35.03 -12.65 -3.96
CA SER A 8 -34.45 -11.87 -2.86
C SER A 8 -33.10 -12.45 -2.37
N ALA A 9 -32.94 -13.78 -2.39
CA ALA A 9 -31.69 -14.42 -2.07
C ALA A 9 -30.58 -14.14 -3.10
N CYS A 10 -30.90 -14.01 -4.40
CA CYS A 10 -29.91 -13.72 -5.44
C CYS A 10 -29.38 -12.28 -5.42
N ILE A 11 -30.15 -11.30 -4.93
CA ILE A 11 -29.72 -9.89 -4.85
C ILE A 11 -28.70 -9.69 -3.73
N LEU A 12 -28.71 -10.56 -2.71
CA LEU A 12 -27.74 -10.52 -1.60
C LEU A 12 -26.40 -11.22 -1.92
N ILE A 13 -26.29 -11.89 -3.07
CA ILE A 13 -25.03 -12.48 -3.59
C ILE A 13 -24.37 -11.51 -4.59
N GLN A 14 -24.52 -10.20 -4.39
CA GLN A 14 -23.64 -9.24 -5.06
C GLN A 14 -22.26 -9.37 -4.42
N GLY A 15 -21.51 -10.32 -4.98
CA GLY A 15 -20.21 -10.76 -4.48
C GLY A 15 -19.29 -9.57 -4.26
N CYS A 16 -18.61 -9.57 -3.12
CA CYS A 16 -17.49 -8.69 -2.90
C CYS A 16 -16.52 -8.85 -4.08
N ILE A 17 -15.97 -7.75 -4.57
CA ILE A 17 -14.90 -7.76 -5.56
C ILE A 17 -13.58 -7.46 -4.88
N SER A 18 -12.51 -8.14 -5.30
CA SER A 18 -11.15 -7.83 -4.85
C SER A 18 -10.59 -6.71 -5.71
N VAL A 19 -10.35 -5.55 -5.11
CA VAL A 19 -9.84 -4.36 -5.81
C VAL A 19 -8.47 -3.99 -5.26
N SER A 20 -7.58 -3.61 -6.17
CA SER A 20 -6.26 -3.06 -5.81
C SER A 20 -6.42 -1.63 -5.31
N VAL A 21 -5.85 -1.35 -4.15
CA VAL A 21 -5.97 -0.05 -3.46
C VAL A 21 -4.63 0.65 -3.24
N SER A 22 -3.53 0.02 -3.62
CA SER A 22 -2.21 0.67 -3.68
C SER A 22 -1.57 0.43 -5.04
N PRO A 23 -0.57 1.25 -5.42
CA PRO A 23 0.31 0.92 -6.53
C PRO A 23 1.26 -0.21 -6.13
N VAL A 24 1.99 -0.74 -7.13
CA VAL A 24 3.23 -1.49 -6.89
C VAL A 24 4.31 -0.45 -6.59
N VAL A 25 5.05 -0.61 -5.50
CA VAL A 25 6.12 0.32 -5.14
C VAL A 25 7.39 -0.46 -4.88
N SER A 26 8.52 0.02 -5.38
CA SER A 26 9.83 -0.51 -5.02
C SER A 26 10.81 0.62 -4.82
N GLY A 27 11.93 0.35 -4.17
CA GLY A 27 12.99 1.34 -4.03
C GLY A 27 14.12 0.84 -3.17
N THR A 28 15.01 1.77 -2.84
CA THR A 28 16.18 1.54 -2.00
C THR A 28 16.22 2.58 -0.89
N ILE A 29 16.67 2.17 0.29
CA ILE A 29 16.91 3.04 1.44
C ILE A 29 18.40 3.07 1.73
N LEU A 30 18.97 4.26 1.64
CA LEU A 30 20.36 4.53 1.94
C LEU A 30 20.47 5.54 3.10
N ASN A 31 21.63 5.60 3.75
CA ASN A 31 21.99 6.72 4.62
C ASN A 31 22.59 7.88 3.81
N GLU A 32 22.93 8.98 4.50
CA GLU A 32 23.58 10.15 3.90
C GLU A 32 24.96 9.87 3.28
N LEU A 33 25.60 8.75 3.64
CA LEU A 33 26.87 8.29 3.07
C LEU A 33 26.68 7.39 1.84
N GLY A 34 25.43 7.07 1.48
CA GLY A 34 25.09 6.18 0.37
C GLY A 34 25.18 4.69 0.70
N GLU A 35 25.25 4.33 1.98
CA GLU A 35 25.28 2.94 2.45
C GLU A 35 23.86 2.41 2.67
N PRO A 36 23.57 1.13 2.35
CA PRO A 36 22.25 0.56 2.52
C PRO A 36 21.86 0.40 3.99
N LEU A 37 20.58 0.65 4.30
CA LEU A 37 20.03 0.52 5.64
C LEU A 37 19.07 -0.67 5.78
N ASP A 38 19.15 -1.35 6.93
CA ASP A 38 18.07 -2.23 7.42
C ASP A 38 16.98 -1.34 8.03
N ALA A 39 15.88 -1.21 7.30
CA ALA A 39 14.82 -0.25 7.55
C ALA A 39 13.46 -0.93 7.41
N ASN A 40 12.49 -0.46 8.19
CA ASN A 40 11.10 -0.80 8.01
C ASN A 40 10.46 0.21 7.05
N VAL A 41 9.85 -0.30 5.99
CA VAL A 41 9.08 0.51 5.05
C VAL A 41 7.60 0.18 5.23
N THR A 42 6.77 1.21 5.33
CA THR A 42 5.33 1.07 5.46
C THR A 42 4.63 1.80 4.32
N ILE A 43 3.78 1.10 3.58
CA ILE A 43 2.85 1.71 2.62
C ILE A 43 1.46 1.78 3.25
N THR A 44 0.88 2.97 3.29
CA THR A 44 -0.45 3.25 3.85
C THR A 44 -1.36 3.85 2.80
N ASN A 45 -2.46 3.18 2.49
CA ASN A 45 -3.55 3.81 1.75
C ASN A 45 -4.23 4.87 2.62
N MET A 46 -4.16 6.13 2.20
CA MET A 46 -4.61 7.26 3.02
C MET A 46 -6.13 7.35 3.17
N GLN A 47 -6.91 6.85 2.20
CA GLN A 47 -8.37 6.92 2.23
C GLN A 47 -8.98 5.79 3.06
N LEU A 48 -8.39 4.61 3.01
CA LEU A 48 -8.88 3.39 3.64
C LEU A 48 -8.15 3.10 4.96
N GLN A 49 -7.10 3.87 5.28
CA GLN A 49 -6.26 3.68 6.46
C GLN A 49 -5.73 2.24 6.56
N LYS A 50 -5.44 1.63 5.40
CA LYS A 50 -4.93 0.26 5.31
C LYS A 50 -3.45 0.32 5.02
N SER A 51 -2.66 -0.37 5.84
CA SER A 51 -1.21 -0.40 5.71
C SER A 51 -0.67 -1.81 5.46
N GLN A 52 0.54 -1.85 4.91
CA GLN A 52 1.39 -3.02 4.80
C GLN A 52 2.83 -2.57 5.06
N SER A 53 3.62 -3.40 5.73
CA SER A 53 5.03 -3.11 6.02
C SER A 53 5.92 -4.23 5.51
N VAL A 54 7.13 -3.86 5.11
CA VAL A 54 8.22 -4.78 4.71
C VAL A 54 9.53 -4.25 5.26
N SER A 55 10.45 -5.14 5.62
CA SER A 55 11.83 -4.76 5.89
C SER A 55 12.63 -4.72 4.58
N THR A 56 13.63 -3.85 4.52
CA THR A 56 14.61 -3.87 3.44
C THR A 56 15.47 -5.14 3.49
N ASP A 57 16.06 -5.50 2.36
CA ASP A 57 17.10 -6.52 2.31
C ASP A 57 18.49 -5.95 2.66
N LYS A 58 19.53 -6.78 2.59
CA LYS A 58 20.92 -6.39 2.90
C LYS A 58 21.50 -5.31 1.97
N GLU A 59 20.87 -5.10 0.82
CA GLU A 59 21.25 -4.08 -0.16
C GLU A 59 20.36 -2.83 -0.01
N GLY A 60 19.52 -2.77 1.04
CA GLY A 60 18.62 -1.66 1.31
C GLY A 60 17.38 -1.65 0.41
N ASN A 61 17.14 -2.69 -0.38
CA ASN A 61 16.04 -2.72 -1.34
C ASN A 61 14.74 -3.19 -0.68
N TYR A 62 13.61 -2.66 -1.15
CA TYR A 62 12.29 -3.09 -0.75
C TYR A 62 11.32 -3.12 -1.94
N SER A 63 10.26 -3.91 -1.82
CA SER A 63 9.20 -3.97 -2.82
C SER A 63 7.86 -4.34 -2.21
N PHE A 64 6.83 -3.59 -2.57
CA PHE A 64 5.43 -3.83 -2.29
C PHE A 64 4.68 -4.31 -3.53
N GLY A 65 3.96 -5.41 -3.37
CA GLY A 65 2.90 -5.77 -4.31
C GLY A 65 1.68 -4.85 -4.16
N LYS A 66 0.70 -5.06 -5.05
CA LYS A 66 -0.61 -4.40 -4.94
C LYS A 66 -1.33 -4.82 -3.67
N MET A 67 -1.62 -3.87 -2.79
CA MET A 67 -2.53 -4.06 -1.66
C MET A 67 -3.95 -4.24 -2.18
N ARG A 68 -4.66 -5.29 -1.72
CA ARG A 68 -6.03 -5.59 -2.17
C ARG A 68 -6.99 -5.62 -1.00
N ILE A 69 -8.21 -5.15 -1.24
CA ILE A 69 -9.32 -5.27 -0.29
C ILE A 69 -10.56 -5.84 -1.00
N TRP A 70 -11.48 -6.36 -0.20
CA TRP A 70 -12.80 -6.80 -0.65
C TRP A 70 -13.81 -5.67 -0.43
N ILE A 71 -14.43 -5.18 -1.50
CA ILE A 71 -15.46 -4.13 -1.42
C ILE A 71 -16.73 -4.54 -2.15
N PHE A 72 -17.83 -3.94 -1.73
CA PHE A 72 -19.05 -3.94 -2.51
C PHE A 72 -18.90 -2.99 -3.72
N PRO A 73 -19.38 -3.38 -4.91
CA PRO A 73 -19.07 -2.72 -6.18
C PRO A 73 -19.64 -1.29 -6.35
N ILE A 74 -20.42 -0.79 -5.40
CA ILE A 74 -21.00 0.56 -5.43
C ILE A 74 -19.98 1.69 -5.15
N PHE A 75 -18.76 1.36 -4.72
CA PHE A 75 -17.69 2.33 -4.47
C PHE A 75 -16.70 2.38 -5.65
N SER A 76 -17.16 2.80 -6.82
CA SER A 76 -16.33 2.90 -8.02
C SER A 76 -15.72 4.31 -8.16
N ALA A 77 -14.39 4.38 -8.24
CA ALA A 77 -13.57 5.55 -8.62
C ALA A 77 -13.20 6.57 -7.52
N ILE A 78 -12.70 6.10 -6.39
CA ILE A 78 -11.89 6.98 -5.51
C ILE A 78 -10.45 6.95 -6.04
N LEU A 79 -9.86 8.12 -6.27
CA LEU A 79 -8.42 8.22 -6.51
C LEU A 79 -7.70 7.89 -5.21
N LEU A 80 -7.07 6.72 -5.17
CA LEU A 80 -6.39 6.25 -3.98
C LEU A 80 -4.98 6.81 -3.96
N ARG A 81 -4.58 7.34 -2.81
CA ARG A 81 -3.22 7.81 -2.55
C ARG A 81 -2.61 6.88 -1.53
N SER A 82 -1.35 6.57 -1.72
CA SER A 82 -0.57 5.79 -0.78
C SER A 82 0.57 6.65 -0.28
N GLU A 83 0.71 6.73 1.04
CA GLU A 83 1.92 7.24 1.67
C GLU A 83 2.89 6.07 1.86
N VAL A 84 4.15 6.26 1.51
CA VAL A 84 5.23 5.31 1.77
C VAL A 84 6.16 5.98 2.76
N ALA A 85 6.29 5.41 3.94
CA ALA A 85 7.16 5.90 5.00
C ALA A 85 8.30 4.91 5.24
N ALA A 86 9.50 5.42 5.45
CA ALA A 86 10.71 4.69 5.77
C ALA A 86 11.18 5.06 7.17
N GLU A 87 11.50 4.06 7.98
CA GLU A 87 11.97 4.20 9.35
C GLU A 87 13.14 3.23 9.59
N ALA A 88 14.23 3.73 10.15
CA ALA A 88 15.39 2.93 10.54
C ALA A 88 15.87 3.38 11.93
N GLU A 89 16.43 2.45 12.70
CA GLU A 89 16.90 2.74 14.05
C GLU A 89 18.04 3.78 14.02
N GLY A 90 17.86 4.89 14.74
CA GLY A 90 18.84 5.99 14.79
C GLY A 90 18.78 6.97 13.63
N TYR A 91 17.75 6.90 12.78
CA TYR A 91 17.55 7.82 11.66
C TYR A 91 16.18 8.50 11.73
N MET A 92 16.13 9.75 11.27
CA MET A 92 14.88 10.49 11.12
C MET A 92 13.98 9.83 10.05
N PRO A 93 12.70 9.55 10.34
CA PRO A 93 11.81 8.93 9.37
C PRO A 93 11.46 9.89 8.22
N GLU A 94 11.30 9.34 7.02
CA GLU A 94 10.93 10.08 5.82
C GLU A 94 9.71 9.45 5.15
N SER A 95 8.81 10.25 4.57
CA SER A 95 7.67 9.74 3.83
C SER A 95 7.41 10.46 2.50
N ASN A 96 6.86 9.71 1.55
CA ASN A 96 6.51 10.17 0.21
C ASN A 96 5.08 9.76 -0.15
N ILE A 97 4.32 10.67 -0.75
CA ILE A 97 2.95 10.39 -1.20
C ILE A 97 2.97 10.02 -2.69
N ILE A 98 2.36 8.89 -3.01
CA ILE A 98 2.34 8.29 -4.35
C ILE A 98 0.89 8.08 -4.81
N ASP A 99 0.63 8.35 -6.09
CA ASP A 99 -0.64 8.04 -6.74
C ASP A 99 -0.74 6.53 -7.05
N SER A 100 -1.87 5.91 -6.68
CA SER A 100 -2.15 4.49 -6.89
C SER A 100 -2.24 4.02 -8.35
N ARG A 101 -2.28 4.94 -9.32
CA ARG A 101 -2.54 4.59 -10.73
C ARG A 101 -1.42 3.82 -11.41
N ASN A 102 -0.16 4.13 -11.10
CA ASN A 102 0.99 3.53 -11.77
C ASN A 102 1.97 2.94 -10.77
N PRO A 103 2.73 1.89 -11.15
CA PRO A 103 3.91 1.50 -10.40
C PRO A 103 4.83 2.71 -10.16
N ALA A 104 5.41 2.78 -8.99
CA ALA A 104 6.27 3.89 -8.59
C ALA A 104 7.57 3.38 -7.98
N THR A 105 8.61 4.20 -8.11
CA THR A 105 9.87 4.01 -7.40
C THR A 105 9.98 5.07 -6.33
N ALA A 106 10.24 4.67 -5.08
CA ALA A 106 10.42 5.58 -3.96
C ALA A 106 11.73 5.27 -3.25
N ASN A 107 12.75 6.06 -3.52
CA ASN A 107 14.04 5.94 -2.83
C ASN A 107 14.08 6.93 -1.67
N PHE A 108 14.73 6.54 -0.58
CA PHE A 108 14.88 7.35 0.61
C PHE A 108 16.36 7.45 0.98
N ASN A 109 16.77 8.65 1.40
CA ASN A 109 18.09 8.89 1.95
C ASN A 109 17.89 9.39 3.38
N LEU A 110 17.87 8.46 4.33
CA LEU A 110 17.59 8.78 5.72
C LEU A 110 18.79 9.49 6.34
N VAL A 111 18.52 10.42 7.26
CA VAL A 111 19.54 11.21 7.96
C VAL A 111 19.54 10.79 9.42
N ALA A 112 20.73 10.59 9.99
CA ALA A 112 20.87 10.25 11.41
C ALA A 112 20.24 11.30 12.34
N GLU A 113 19.66 10.85 13.46
CA GLU A 113 19.08 11.71 14.51
C GLU A 113 20.12 12.51 15.32
#